data_AF-A0A670IQK2-F1
#
_entry.id   AF-A0A670IQK2-F1
#
_cell.length_a   1.000
_cell.length_b   1.000
_cell.length_c   1.000
_cell.angle_alpha   90.00
_cell.angle_beta   90.00
_cell.angle_gamma   90.00
#
_symmetry.space_group_name_H-M   'P 1'
#
loop_
_entity.id
_entity.type
_entity.pdbx_description
1 polymer ?
#
loop_
_entity_poly.entity_id
_entity_poly.type
_entity_poly.pdbx_seq_one_letter_code
_entity_poly.pdbx_strand_id
1 'polypeptide(L)' 'MELILHLDEGWKCHFDHWIGLQRMNDQEPWKWINGTIFNKSFEIRGGGTGAYLNHQGVASGTSGSEERWICSKPVGK' A
#
# COMPACT_ATOMS: atom_id res chain seq x y z
N MET A 1 -12.99 2.19 -0.49
CA MET A 1 -11.86 2.30 0.46
C MET A 1 -11.14 3.57 0.08
N GLU A 2 -11.53 4.70 0.67
CA GLU A 2 -10.78 5.94 0.54
C GLU A 2 -9.74 5.95 1.66
N LEU A 3 -8.46 5.82 1.28
CA LEU A 3 -7.36 6.07 2.19
C LEU A 3 -7.29 7.58 2.39
N ILE A 4 -8.02 8.11 3.37
CA ILE A 4 -7.80 9.47 3.86
C ILE A 4 -6.51 9.43 4.68
N LEU A 5 -5.38 9.64 4.01
CA LEU A 5 -4.12 9.92 4.66
C LEU A 5 -4.17 11.39 5.13
N HIS A 6 -4.72 11.63 6.33
CA HIS A 6 -4.49 12.88 7.03
C HIS A 6 -3.04 12.85 7.53
N LEU A 7 -2.13 13.39 6.71
CA LEU A 7 -0.72 13.53 7.06
C LEU A 7 -0.59 14.78 7.93
N ASP A 8 -0.84 14.63 9.23
CA ASP A 8 -0.39 15.64 10.21
C ASP A 8 1.14 15.59 10.27
N GLU A 9 1.77 16.74 10.03
CA GLU A 9 3.22 16.95 9.86
C GLU A 9 4.02 16.74 11.17
N GLY A 10 3.96 15.54 11.76
CA GLY A 10 4.63 15.28 13.05
C GLY A 10 5.15 13.87 13.29
N TRP A 11 4.72 12.86 12.53
CA TRP A 11 5.13 11.47 12.78
C TRP A 11 5.85 10.88 11.57
N LYS A 12 7.18 11.01 11.55
CA LYS A 12 8.04 10.21 10.67
C LYS A 12 7.95 8.76 11.11
N CYS A 13 7.08 7.98 10.48
CA CYS A 13 7.09 6.54 10.68
C CYS A 13 8.34 5.96 10.02
N HIS A 14 9.30 5.53 10.84
CA HIS A 14 10.64 5.10 10.42
C HIS A 14 10.67 3.70 9.76
N PHE A 15 9.50 3.11 9.55
CA PHE A 15 9.35 1.74 9.08
C PHE A 15 8.43 1.70 7.87
N ASP A 16 8.77 0.82 6.94
CA ASP A 16 7.95 0.51 5.79
C ASP A 16 6.71 -0.26 6.23
N HIS A 17 5.55 0.21 5.81
CA HIS A 17 4.27 -0.41 6.16
C HIS A 17 3.58 -0.95 4.93
N TRP A 18 3.38 -2.27 4.87
CA TRP A 18 2.66 -2.92 3.78
C TRP A 18 1.19 -2.49 3.78
N ILE A 19 0.69 -2.24 2.58
CA ILE A 19 -0.72 -1.97 2.32
C ILE A 19 -1.31 -3.14 1.54
N GLY A 20 -2.62 -3.36 1.66
CA GLY A 20 -3.34 -4.44 1.00
C GLY A 20 -3.47 -4.29 -0.52
N LEU A 21 -2.39 -3.96 -1.21
CA LEU A 21 -2.30 -3.74 -2.65
C LEU A 21 -1.15 -4.59 -3.21
N GLN A 22 -1.48 -5.43 -4.19
CA GLN A 22 -0.56 -6.43 -4.75
C GLN A 22 -0.79 -6.65 -6.24
N ARG A 23 0.21 -7.22 -6.92
CA ARG A 23 0.15 -7.71 -8.30
C ARG A 23 0.93 -9.01 -8.41
N MET A 24 0.57 -9.84 -9.39
CA MET A 24 1.25 -11.13 -9.57
C MET A 24 2.66 -10.95 -10.15
N ASN A 25 2.81 -10.01 -11.07
CA ASN A 25 4.08 -9.63 -11.70
C ASN A 25 3.95 -8.21 -12.28
N ASP A 26 5.02 -7.75 -12.90
CA ASP A 26 5.22 -6.42 -13.45
C ASP A 26 4.23 -6.06 -14.57
N GLN A 27 3.67 -7.06 -15.23
CA GLN A 27 2.74 -6.94 -16.36
C GLN A 27 1.28 -6.88 -15.91
N GLU A 28 0.97 -7.40 -14.73
CA GLU A 28 -0.38 -7.44 -14.18
C GLU A 28 -0.75 -6.11 -13.49
N PRO A 29 -2.04 -5.71 -13.54
CA PRO A 29 -2.51 -4.54 -12.81
C PRO A 29 -2.48 -4.80 -11.30
N TRP A 30 -2.22 -3.72 -10.55
CA TRP A 30 -2.38 -3.70 -9.11
C TRP A 30 -3.83 -3.98 -8.71
N LYS A 31 -4.02 -4.85 -7.71
CA LYS A 31 -5.31 -5.23 -7.14
C LYS A 31 -5.28 -5.05 -5.63
N TRP A 32 -6.37 -4.54 -5.10
CA TRP A 32 -6.63 -4.55 -3.65
C TRP A 32 -6.89 -5.98 -3.17
N ILE A 33 -6.73 -6.23 -1.87
CA ILE A 33 -7.06 -7.53 -1.25
C ILE A 33 -8.51 -7.98 -1.46
N ASN A 34 -9.41 -7.06 -1.80
CA ASN A 34 -10.80 -7.37 -2.16
C ASN A 34 -10.98 -7.73 -3.67
N GLY A 35 -9.88 -7.87 -4.42
CA GLY A 35 -9.88 -8.18 -5.85
C GLY A 35 -10.14 -7.00 -6.79
N THR A 36 -10.47 -5.82 -6.26
CA THR A 36 -10.73 -4.63 -7.09
C THR A 36 -9.45 -4.11 -7.70
N ILE A 37 -9.48 -3.76 -8.99
CA ILE A 37 -8.34 -3.16 -9.69
C ILE A 37 -8.07 -1.76 -9.14
N PHE A 38 -6.81 -1.48 -8.86
CA PHE A 38 -6.36 -0.16 -8.45
C PHE A 38 -6.56 0.86 -9.56
N ASN A 39 -7.18 1.99 -9.23
CA ASN A 39 -7.56 3.04 -10.17
C ASN A 39 -6.40 3.99 -10.55
N LYS A 40 -5.16 3.71 -10.12
CA LYS A 40 -3.98 4.56 -10.36
C LYS A 40 -4.10 5.97 -9.75
N SER A 41 -4.79 6.10 -8.60
CA SER A 41 -4.92 7.38 -7.90
C SER A 41 -3.60 7.92 -7.32
N PHE A 42 -2.54 7.11 -7.27
CA PHE A 42 -1.19 7.48 -6.87
C PHE A 42 -0.15 6.65 -7.62
N GLU A 43 1.07 7.16 -7.70
CA GLU A 43 2.23 6.45 -8.24
C GLU A 43 2.71 5.38 -7.25
N ILE A 44 3.07 4.20 -7.77
CA ILE A 44 3.72 3.14 -7.01
C ILE A 44 5.11 2.98 -7.59
N ARG A 45 6.12 3.33 -6.78
CA ARG A 45 7.52 3.24 -7.20
C ARG A 45 8.04 1.80 -7.10
N GLY A 46 9.04 1.44 -7.92
CA GLY A 46 9.68 0.12 -7.88
C GLY A 46 9.00 -0.95 -8.73
N GLY A 47 9.51 -2.19 -8.62
CA GLY A 47 9.11 -3.34 -9.44
C GLY A 47 8.48 -4.51 -8.68
N GLY A 48 8.27 -4.40 -7.37
CA GLY A 48 7.82 -5.51 -6.53
C GLY A 48 6.37 -5.95 -6.77
N THR A 49 6.00 -7.03 -6.10
CA THR A 49 4.66 -7.65 -6.19
C THR A 49 3.71 -7.15 -5.11
N GLY A 50 4.22 -6.68 -3.96
CA GLY A 50 3.41 -6.02 -2.93
C GLY A 50 3.76 -4.55 -2.81
N ALA A 51 2.82 -3.75 -2.31
CA ALA A 51 3.02 -2.33 -2.07
C ALA A 51 3.17 -2.01 -0.57
N TYR A 52 4.03 -1.05 -0.26
CA TYR A 52 4.24 -0.52 1.08
C TYR A 52 4.36 1.00 1.06
N LEU A 53 4.09 1.62 2.19
CA LEU A 53 4.21 3.05 2.45
C LEU A 53 5.53 3.33 3.17
N ASN A 54 6.26 4.33 2.70
CA ASN A 54 7.44 4.87 3.36
C ASN A 54 7.41 6.41 3.37
N HIS A 55 8.46 7.04 3.89
CA HIS A 55 8.56 8.51 3.99
C HIS A 55 8.46 9.28 2.66
N GLN A 56 8.61 8.61 1.51
CA GLN A 56 8.53 9.19 0.17
C GLN A 56 7.20 8.86 -0.52
N GLY A 57 6.27 8.19 0.14
CA GLY A 57 5.00 7.72 -0.42
C GLY A 57 4.99 6.21 -0.68
N VAL A 58 4.24 5.78 -1.69
CA VAL A 58 4.03 4.34 -1.97
C VAL A 58 5.16 3.78 -2.84
N ALA A 59 5.69 2.63 -2.44
CA ALA A 59 6.68 1.86 -3.18
C ALA A 59 6.28 0.38 -3.22
N SER A 60 7.01 -0.42 -3.98
CA SER A 60 6.77 -1.85 -4.14
C SER A 60 8.01 -2.67 -3.85
N GLY A 61 7.80 -3.85 -3.28
CA GLY A 61 8.84 -4.80 -2.91
C GLY A 61 8.34 -6.23 -3.00
N THR A 62 9.25 -7.19 -2.80
CA THR A 62 8.90 -8.59 -2.59
C THR A 62 8.61 -8.78 -1.11
N SER A 63 7.47 -9.38 -0.80
CA SER A 63 7.08 -9.59 0.58
C SER A 63 8.01 -10.58 1.30
N GLY A 64 8.34 -10.29 2.56
CA GLY A 64 9.23 -11.05 3.43
C GLY A 64 8.54 -11.64 4.66
N SER A 65 9.32 -12.22 5.57
CA SER A 65 8.79 -12.94 6.76
C SER A 65 8.28 -12.03 7.88
N GLU A 66 8.71 -10.75 7.92
CA GLU A 66 8.39 -9.80 8.99
C GLU A 66 7.85 -8.48 8.43
N GLU A 67 6.54 -8.41 8.26
CA GLU A 67 5.87 -7.31 7.60
C GLU A 67 4.90 -6.58 8.52
N ARG A 68 5.04 -5.25 8.61
CA ARG A 68 4.09 -4.42 9.34
C ARG A 68 2.99 -3.99 8.39
N TRP A 69 1.77 -4.44 8.64
CA TRP A 69 0.62 -4.16 7.78
C TRP A 69 -0.24 -3.02 8.33
N ILE A 70 -0.71 -2.15 7.44
CA ILE A 70 -1.79 -1.22 7.75
C ILE A 70 -3.12 -1.90 7.45
N CYS A 71 -3.94 -2.05 8.49
CA CYS A 71 -5.29 -2.57 8.36
C CYS A 71 -6.29 -1.42 8.20
N SER A 72 -7.24 -1.56 7.27
CA SER A 72 -8.41 -0.68 7.20
C SER A 72 -9.67 -1.47 7.48
N LYS A 73 -10.58 -0.89 8.26
CA LYS A 73 -11.93 -1.41 8.47
C LYS A 73 -12.93 -0.35 8.03
N PRO A 74 -14.02 -0.70 7.33
CA PRO A 74 -15.13 0.22 7.13
C PRO A 74 -15.64 0.68 8.50
N VAL A 75 -15.96 1.97 8.63
CA VAL A 75 -16.75 2.43 9.78
C VAL A 75 -18.17 1.91 9.53
N GLY A 76 -18.58 0.91 10.32
CA GLY A 76 -19.94 0.40 10.28
C GLY A 76 -20.93 1.53 10.54
N LYS A 77 -22.05 1.53 9.81
CA LYS A 77 -23.18 2.42 10.12
C LYS A 77 -23.81 2.03 11.45
#